data_AF-A0A2N6P2I2-F1
#
_entry.id   AF-A0A2N6P2I2-F1
#
_cell.length_a   1.000
_cell.length_b   1.000
_cell.length_c   1.000
_cell.angle_alpha   90.00
_cell.angle_beta   90.00
_cell.angle_gamma   90.00
#
_symmetry.space_group_name_H-M   'P 1'
#
loop_
_entity.id
_entity.type
_entity.pdbx_description
1 polymer ?
#
loop_
_entity_poly.entity_id
_entity_poly.type
_entity_poly.pdbx_seq_one_letter_code
_entity_poly.pdbx_strand_id
1 'polypeptide(L)'
;MIASPLLLVALAAYATATPVASAPAPAATEWTGLTIADDAVNWDGISMSAYRDPSNWQQDSSNETAVTERVSPNPASAAAAKGGDVGILSGPCSQGSCPDYNARFDLVYTFTAVPVPPSPDCPGCPPLTIFSSNSDIRVNDCGQCLRKKVGSSLGGSVPGGCYDFKACGRDQVICVDPGKYRAHRVWKDKGHKTCYKMKADSLGGCGFVKSRIIVHPENEVPCNW
;
A
#
# COMPACT_ATOMS: atom_id res chain seq x y z
N MET A 1 57.76 44.79 -39.18
CA MET A 1 56.31 44.49 -39.13
C MET A 1 56.14 43.00 -39.35
N ILE A 2 55.88 42.24 -38.29
CA ILE A 2 55.49 40.82 -38.38
C ILE A 2 54.40 40.66 -37.32
N ALA A 3 53.16 40.51 -37.77
CA ALA A 3 52.01 40.23 -36.92
C ALA A 3 51.87 38.70 -36.82
N SER A 4 52.09 38.16 -35.62
CA SER A 4 51.76 36.77 -35.31
C SER A 4 50.41 36.74 -34.60
N PRO A 5 49.35 36.15 -35.19
CA PRO A 5 48.10 35.93 -34.49
C PRO A 5 48.23 34.70 -33.58
N LEU A 6 48.09 34.89 -32.28
CA LEU A 6 47.92 33.81 -31.30
C LEU A 6 46.48 33.30 -31.41
N LEU A 7 46.30 32.10 -31.98
CA LEU A 7 45.04 31.36 -31.92
C LEU A 7 44.88 30.75 -30.52
N LEU A 8 43.92 31.26 -29.75
CA LEU A 8 43.39 30.57 -28.56
C LEU A 8 42.48 29.42 -29.03
N VAL A 9 42.95 28.18 -28.91
CA VAL A 9 42.11 27.00 -29.06
C VAL A 9 41.42 26.75 -27.72
N ALA A 10 40.13 27.06 -27.64
CA ALA A 10 39.29 26.69 -26.52
C ALA A 10 39.05 25.17 -26.54
N LEU A 11 39.65 24.45 -25.59
CA LEU A 11 39.32 23.06 -25.30
C LEU A 11 37.94 23.02 -24.63
N ALA A 12 36.90 22.85 -25.44
CA ALA A 12 35.60 22.41 -24.95
C ALA A 12 35.74 20.97 -24.45
N ALA A 13 35.87 20.79 -23.13
CA ALA A 13 35.71 19.50 -22.51
C ALA A 13 34.25 19.07 -22.67
N TYR A 14 33.99 18.19 -23.64
CA TYR A 14 32.73 17.46 -23.73
C TYR A 14 32.66 16.53 -22.53
N ALA A 15 32.13 17.04 -21.41
CA ALA A 15 31.64 16.19 -20.34
C ALA A 15 30.40 15.48 -20.90
N THR A 16 30.61 14.32 -21.52
CA THR A 16 29.53 13.37 -21.79
C THR A 16 28.96 12.99 -20.43
N ALA A 17 27.82 13.57 -20.08
CA ALA A 17 27.04 13.16 -18.93
C ALA A 17 26.76 11.65 -19.10
N THR A 18 27.44 10.84 -18.30
CA THR A 18 27.05 9.44 -18.14
C THR A 18 25.58 9.46 -17.73
N PRO A 19 24.69 8.74 -18.45
CA PRO A 19 23.31 8.63 -18.01
C PRO A 19 23.37 8.06 -16.59
N VAL A 20 22.82 8.81 -15.63
CA VAL A 20 22.58 8.32 -14.27
C VAL A 20 21.90 6.97 -14.45
N ALA A 21 22.52 5.90 -13.96
CA ALA A 21 21.97 4.55 -14.07
C ALA A 21 20.51 4.62 -13.65
N SER A 22 19.61 4.41 -14.62
CA SER A 22 18.17 4.48 -14.37
C SER A 22 17.86 3.59 -13.19
N ALA A 23 17.13 4.12 -12.20
CA ALA A 23 16.74 3.34 -11.03
C ALA A 23 16.14 2.01 -11.50
N PRO A 24 16.49 0.88 -10.86
CA PRO A 24 15.97 -0.41 -11.27
C PRO A 24 14.44 -0.33 -11.35
N ALA A 25 13.90 -0.69 -12.51
CA ALA A 25 12.46 -0.62 -12.73
C ALA A 25 11.75 -1.44 -11.64
N PRO A 26 10.61 -0.97 -11.11
CA PRO A 26 9.78 -1.82 -10.28
C PRO A 26 9.45 -3.06 -11.10
N ALA A 27 9.72 -4.24 -10.53
CA ALA A 27 9.48 -5.49 -11.25
C ALA A 27 7.99 -5.55 -11.62
N ALA A 28 7.70 -5.55 -12.93
CA ALA A 28 6.38 -5.86 -13.47
C ALA A 28 6.13 -7.34 -13.19
N THR A 29 5.70 -7.63 -11.97
CA THR A 29 5.49 -8.99 -11.48
C THR A 29 4.00 -9.24 -11.44
N GLU A 30 3.55 -10.39 -11.92
CA GLU A 30 2.23 -10.90 -11.56
C GLU A 30 2.21 -11.07 -10.04
N TRP A 31 1.45 -10.21 -9.35
CA TRP A 31 1.31 -10.24 -7.89
C TRP A 31 0.58 -11.51 -7.50
N THR A 32 1.20 -12.31 -6.63
CA THR A 32 0.52 -13.48 -6.10
C THR A 32 -0.31 -13.01 -4.91
N GLY A 33 -1.64 -13.11 -4.99
CA GLY A 33 -2.50 -12.83 -3.85
C GLY A 33 -2.24 -13.81 -2.72
N LEU A 34 -2.23 -13.34 -1.47
CA LEU A 34 -2.22 -14.25 -0.32
C LEU A 34 -3.63 -14.81 -0.15
N THR A 35 -3.80 -16.13 -0.30
CA THR A 35 -5.08 -16.79 -0.07
C THR A 35 -5.56 -16.55 1.35
N ILE A 36 -6.82 -16.14 1.47
CA ILE A 36 -7.50 -16.00 2.75
C ILE A 36 -8.26 -17.30 2.98
N ALA A 37 -7.98 -17.98 4.09
CA ALA A 37 -8.75 -19.17 4.47
C ALA A 37 -10.18 -18.75 4.85
N ASP A 38 -11.16 -19.59 4.52
CA ASP A 38 -12.58 -19.28 4.75
C ASP A 38 -12.89 -18.99 6.23
N ASP A 39 -12.16 -19.63 7.15
CA ASP A 39 -12.27 -19.45 8.61
C ASP A 39 -11.63 -18.16 9.13
N ALA A 40 -10.79 -17.49 8.33
CA ALA A 40 -10.24 -16.17 8.61
C ALA A 40 -11.21 -15.02 8.27
N VAL A 41 -12.37 -15.34 7.70
CA VAL A 41 -13.45 -14.40 7.41
C VAL A 41 -14.60 -14.64 8.39
N ASN A 42 -15.00 -13.58 9.09
CA ASN A 42 -16.21 -13.59 9.89
C ASN A 42 -17.43 -13.52 8.95
N TRP A 43 -18.12 -14.65 8.77
CA TRP A 43 -19.34 -14.74 7.96
C TRP A 43 -20.63 -14.46 8.76
N ASP A 44 -20.54 -14.14 10.05
CA ASP A 44 -21.70 -13.92 10.90
C ASP A 44 -22.56 -12.77 10.37
N GLY A 45 -23.86 -13.04 10.27
CA GLY A 45 -24.86 -12.11 9.76
C GLY A 45 -24.77 -11.84 8.25
N ILE A 46 -23.95 -12.58 7.50
CA ILE A 46 -23.87 -12.47 6.04
C ILE A 46 -24.88 -13.41 5.38
N SER A 47 -25.74 -12.85 4.53
CA SER A 47 -26.53 -13.66 3.61
C SER A 47 -25.65 -14.13 2.45
N MET A 48 -25.46 -15.45 2.32
CA MET A 48 -24.65 -16.02 1.22
C MET A 48 -25.28 -15.82 -0.15
N SER A 49 -26.61 -15.69 -0.25
CA SER A 49 -27.26 -15.31 -1.50
C SER A 49 -26.95 -13.86 -1.87
N ALA A 50 -26.94 -12.95 -0.89
CA ALA A 50 -26.53 -11.56 -1.11
C ALA A 50 -25.04 -11.47 -1.49
N TYR A 51 -24.18 -12.25 -0.83
CA TYR A 51 -22.75 -12.31 -1.17
C TYR A 51 -22.49 -12.89 -2.57
N ARG A 52 -23.31 -13.82 -3.05
CA ARG A 52 -23.17 -14.39 -4.40
C ARG A 52 -23.75 -13.50 -5.50
N ASP A 53 -24.46 -12.44 -5.15
CA ASP A 53 -25.03 -11.49 -6.09
C ASP A 53 -24.04 -10.34 -6.37
N PRO A 54 -23.46 -10.26 -7.58
CA PRO A 54 -22.49 -9.22 -7.92
C PRO A 54 -23.04 -7.79 -7.85
N SER A 55 -24.37 -7.60 -7.88
CA SER A 55 -24.98 -6.29 -7.71
C SER A 55 -24.73 -5.69 -6.32
N ASN A 56 -24.41 -6.53 -5.35
CA ASN A 56 -24.06 -6.14 -3.99
C ASN A 56 -22.56 -5.84 -3.83
N TRP A 57 -21.75 -5.99 -4.88
CA TRP A 57 -20.30 -5.85 -4.79
C TRP A 57 -19.87 -4.43 -5.19
N GLN A 58 -19.33 -3.70 -4.23
CA GLN A 58 -18.61 -2.45 -4.49
C GLN A 58 -17.11 -2.73 -4.46
N GLN A 59 -16.63 -3.25 -5.59
CA GLN A 59 -15.21 -3.29 -5.92
C GLN A 59 -14.90 -2.11 -6.84
N ASP A 60 -14.83 -0.92 -6.27
CA ASP A 60 -14.31 0.24 -6.97
C ASP A 60 -12.81 0.03 -7.26
N SER A 61 -12.52 -0.54 -8.44
CA SER A 61 -11.22 -0.39 -9.12
C SER A 61 -11.01 1.06 -9.58
N SER A 62 -12.08 1.83 -9.67
CA SER A 62 -12.12 3.23 -10.12
C SER A 62 -11.47 4.23 -9.16
N ASN A 63 -10.84 3.78 -8.09
CA ASN A 63 -10.05 4.63 -7.19
C ASN A 63 -8.65 4.06 -6.88
N GLU A 64 -8.08 3.28 -7.80
CA GLU A 64 -6.61 3.06 -7.87
C GLU A 64 -5.82 4.40 -7.91
N THR A 65 -6.52 5.50 -8.22
CA THR A 65 -6.06 6.89 -8.21
C THR A 65 -6.56 7.75 -7.04
N ALA A 66 -7.43 7.26 -6.13
CA ALA A 66 -7.64 7.94 -4.84
C ALA A 66 -6.44 7.69 -3.94
N VAL A 67 -5.34 8.33 -4.31
CA VAL A 67 -4.25 8.57 -3.40
C VAL A 67 -4.82 9.49 -2.32
N THR A 68 -5.17 8.92 -1.17
CA THR A 68 -5.35 9.76 0.02
C THR A 68 -3.94 10.05 0.52
N GLU A 69 -3.20 10.85 -0.26
CA GLU A 69 -1.74 10.90 -0.21
C GLU A 69 -1.22 11.48 1.11
N ARG A 70 -2.07 12.16 1.88
CA ARG A 70 -1.77 12.61 3.22
C ARG A 70 -2.97 12.34 4.11
N VAL A 71 -2.92 11.25 4.86
CA VAL A 71 -4.04 10.89 5.74
C VAL A 71 -3.93 11.58 7.09
N SER A 72 -2.71 11.81 7.60
CA SER A 72 -2.47 12.48 8.89
C SER A 72 -0.97 12.73 9.16
N PRO A 73 -0.63 13.62 10.13
CA PRO A 73 0.68 13.60 10.78
C PRO A 73 0.90 12.21 11.41
N ASN A 74 2.12 11.66 11.32
CA ASN A 74 2.42 10.38 11.97
C ASN A 74 2.35 10.56 13.51
N PRO A 75 1.45 9.87 14.22
CA PRO A 75 1.36 9.97 15.67
C PRO A 75 2.63 9.52 16.38
N ALA A 76 3.45 8.64 15.80
CA ALA A 76 4.76 8.28 16.36
C ALA A 76 5.76 9.44 16.31
N SER A 77 5.62 10.38 15.36
CA SER A 77 6.45 11.60 15.34
C SER A 77 6.02 12.63 16.39
N ALA A 78 4.74 12.64 16.79
CA ALA A 78 4.23 13.43 17.90
C ALA A 78 4.48 12.77 19.27
N ALA A 79 4.44 11.44 19.35
CA ALA A 79 4.69 10.65 20.56
C ALA A 79 6.20 10.48 20.86
N ALA A 80 7.07 10.49 19.85
CA ALA A 80 8.52 10.56 20.06
C ALA A 80 8.96 11.91 20.68
N ALA A 81 8.18 12.98 20.49
CA ALA A 81 8.38 14.26 21.18
C ALA A 81 7.84 14.27 22.62
N LYS A 82 7.06 13.25 23.03
CA LYS A 82 6.55 13.07 24.39
C LYS A 82 6.56 11.58 24.78
N GLY A 83 7.77 11.00 24.83
CA GLY A 83 8.10 9.67 25.39
C GLY A 83 6.94 8.75 25.78
N GLY A 84 6.14 8.32 24.80
CA GLY A 84 4.94 7.53 25.05
C GLY A 84 4.79 6.45 23.98
N ASP A 85 4.88 5.20 24.42
CA ASP A 85 4.59 4.01 23.65
C ASP A 85 3.23 4.11 22.95
N VAL A 86 3.22 4.21 21.62
CA VAL A 86 2.00 3.92 20.84
C VAL A 86 2.37 3.01 19.68
N GLY A 87 2.79 1.80 20.05
CA GLY A 87 2.67 0.59 19.24
C GLY A 87 1.53 -0.26 19.78
N ILE A 88 0.31 0.28 19.80
CA ILE A 88 -0.86 -0.52 20.17
C ILE A 88 -1.38 -1.16 18.90
N LEU A 89 -1.28 -2.49 18.83
CA LEU A 89 -2.02 -3.33 17.88
C LEU A 89 -3.48 -2.90 17.86
N SER A 90 -3.84 -2.10 16.87
CA SER A 90 -5.22 -1.77 16.64
C SER A 90 -5.96 -3.02 16.22
N GLY A 91 -6.94 -3.47 17.02
CA GLY A 91 -7.80 -4.61 16.66
C GLY A 91 -8.51 -4.41 15.31
N PRO A 92 -9.25 -5.41 14.81
CA PRO A 92 -9.79 -5.43 13.44
C PRO A 92 -10.64 -4.19 13.07
N CYS A 93 -11.23 -3.51 14.06
CA CYS A 93 -12.08 -2.32 13.90
C CYS A 93 -11.36 -0.99 14.16
N SER A 94 -10.20 -1.01 14.81
CA SER A 94 -9.55 0.21 15.30
C SER A 94 -8.28 0.55 14.52
N GLN A 95 -8.17 0.05 13.30
CA GLN A 95 -6.99 0.20 12.44
C GLN A 95 -6.71 1.65 12.06
N GLY A 96 -5.50 2.12 12.37
CA GLY A 96 -5.05 3.47 12.07
C GLY A 96 -4.77 3.69 10.59
N SER A 97 -4.54 4.96 10.24
CA SER A 97 -4.20 5.36 8.86
C SER A 97 -2.72 5.10 8.50
N CYS A 98 -1.88 4.93 9.51
CA CYS A 98 -0.44 4.70 9.37
C CYS A 98 -0.14 3.20 9.47
N PRO A 99 1.04 2.75 9.00
CA PRO A 99 1.52 1.41 9.29
C PRO A 99 1.55 1.14 10.79
N ASP A 100 1.17 -0.08 11.17
CA ASP A 100 1.31 -0.54 12.55
C ASP A 100 2.74 -1.07 12.80
N TYR A 101 3.01 -1.60 14.01
CA TYR A 101 4.25 -2.31 14.33
C TYR A 101 5.56 -1.51 14.25
N ASN A 102 5.49 -0.16 14.29
CA ASN A 102 6.65 0.69 14.01
C ASN A 102 7.33 0.37 12.65
N ALA A 103 6.55 -0.20 11.71
CA ALA A 103 7.04 -0.54 10.39
C ALA A 103 7.13 0.72 9.53
N ARG A 104 8.10 0.73 8.59
CA ARG A 104 8.22 1.82 7.60
C ARG A 104 7.07 1.82 6.60
N PHE A 105 6.48 0.65 6.36
CA PHE A 105 5.33 0.45 5.50
C PHE A 105 4.67 -0.88 5.85
N ASP A 106 3.42 -1.04 5.45
CA ASP A 106 2.73 -2.33 5.42
C ASP A 106 1.69 -2.34 4.30
N LEU A 107 1.06 -3.49 4.09
CA LEU A 107 -0.12 -3.68 3.27
C LEU A 107 -1.26 -4.12 4.19
N VAL A 108 -2.32 -3.32 4.28
CA VAL A 108 -3.51 -3.65 5.05
C VAL A 108 -4.64 -4.07 4.12
N TYR A 109 -5.11 -5.29 4.30
CA TYR A 109 -6.31 -5.80 3.64
C TYR A 109 -7.52 -5.66 4.54
N THR A 110 -8.63 -5.26 3.95
CA THR A 110 -9.91 -5.09 4.62
C THR A 110 -11.01 -5.66 3.76
N PHE A 111 -11.83 -6.55 4.32
CA PHE A 111 -13.10 -6.96 3.76
C PHE A 111 -14.23 -6.43 4.63
N THR A 112 -15.23 -5.77 4.06
CA THR A 112 -16.42 -5.29 4.77
C THR A 112 -17.72 -5.77 4.13
N ALA A 113 -18.74 -5.95 4.96
CA ALA A 113 -20.12 -6.17 4.56
C ALA A 113 -21.01 -5.21 5.37
N VAL A 114 -21.50 -4.18 4.69
CA VAL A 114 -22.26 -3.08 5.30
C VAL A 114 -23.73 -3.21 4.92
N PRO A 115 -24.64 -3.38 5.90
CA PRO A 115 -26.07 -3.28 5.64
C PRO A 115 -26.41 -1.85 5.20
N VAL A 116 -27.10 -1.73 4.07
CA VAL A 116 -27.63 -0.46 3.58
C VAL A 116 -29.13 -0.46 3.82
N PRO A 117 -29.70 0.63 4.39
CA PRO A 117 -31.13 0.75 4.51
C PRO A 117 -31.80 0.62 3.13
N PRO A 118 -33.03 0.08 3.06
CA PRO A 118 -33.74 -0.06 1.80
C PRO A 118 -33.80 1.29 1.07
N SER A 119 -33.59 1.25 -0.25
CA SER A 119 -33.62 2.47 -1.05
C SER A 119 -34.98 3.16 -0.92
N PRO A 120 -35.04 4.48 -0.68
CA PRO A 120 -36.30 5.23 -0.67
C PRO A 120 -37.04 5.14 -2.01
N ASP A 121 -36.32 4.86 -3.11
CA ASP A 121 -36.86 4.69 -4.46
C ASP A 121 -37.43 3.28 -4.72
N CYS A 122 -37.30 2.35 -3.78
CA CYS A 122 -37.89 1.02 -3.84
C CYS A 122 -38.47 0.56 -2.47
N PRO A 123 -39.69 1.00 -2.12
CA PRO A 123 -40.38 0.57 -0.91
C PRO A 123 -40.86 -0.89 -1.04
N GLY A 124 -39.98 -1.84 -0.76
CA GLY A 124 -40.22 -3.28 -0.88
C GLY A 124 -38.99 -4.08 -1.26
N CYS A 125 -37.92 -3.41 -1.70
CA CYS A 125 -36.63 -4.07 -1.90
C CYS A 125 -36.09 -4.57 -0.53
N PRO A 126 -35.60 -5.81 -0.46
CA PRO A 126 -34.96 -6.31 0.76
C PRO A 126 -33.74 -5.44 1.10
N PRO A 127 -33.37 -5.31 2.39
CA PRO A 127 -32.17 -4.58 2.78
C PRO A 127 -30.95 -5.15 2.06
N LEU A 128 -30.21 -4.28 1.38
CA LEU A 128 -29.01 -4.66 0.63
C LEU A 128 -27.83 -4.75 1.60
N THR A 129 -26.95 -5.72 1.40
CA THR A 129 -25.65 -5.75 2.08
C THR A 129 -24.60 -5.46 1.03
N ILE A 130 -23.86 -4.36 1.18
CA ILE A 130 -22.79 -4.00 0.27
C ILE A 130 -21.49 -4.65 0.73
N PHE A 131 -20.87 -5.40 -0.16
CA PHE A 131 -19.58 -6.05 0.06
C PHE A 131 -18.49 -5.24 -0.62
N SER A 132 -17.43 -4.92 0.11
CA SER A 132 -16.28 -4.20 -0.44
C SER A 132 -14.98 -4.68 0.17
N SER A 133 -13.88 -4.54 -0.57
CA SER A 133 -12.56 -4.87 -0.06
C SER A 133 -11.50 -3.91 -0.56
N ASN A 134 -10.52 -3.63 0.28
CA ASN A 134 -9.37 -2.79 -0.06
C ASN A 134 -8.09 -3.46 0.42
N SER A 135 -7.10 -3.57 -0.46
CA SER A 135 -5.69 -3.74 -0.11
C SER A 135 -4.99 -2.40 -0.23
N ASP A 136 -4.53 -1.85 0.88
CA ASP A 136 -3.88 -0.54 0.92
C ASP A 136 -2.43 -0.67 1.35
N ILE A 137 -1.49 -0.12 0.57
CA ILE A 137 -0.13 0.11 1.05
C ILE A 137 -0.15 1.37 1.91
N ARG A 138 0.24 1.24 3.18
CA ARG A 138 0.46 2.37 4.08
C ARG A 138 1.96 2.60 4.20
N VAL A 139 2.39 3.85 4.27
CA VAL A 139 3.80 4.22 4.38
C VAL A 139 3.94 5.25 5.49
N ASN A 140 4.92 5.02 6.36
CA ASN A 140 5.41 6.00 7.32
C ASN A 140 6.77 6.50 6.82
N ASP A 141 6.77 7.70 6.27
CA ASP A 141 7.99 8.37 5.83
C ASP A 141 7.91 9.85 6.14
N CYS A 142 9.02 10.44 6.59
CA CYS A 142 9.10 11.89 6.81
C CYS A 142 8.07 12.46 7.80
N GLY A 143 7.64 11.68 8.79
CA GLY A 143 6.59 12.10 9.73
C GLY A 143 5.19 12.19 9.10
N GLN A 144 5.03 11.68 7.87
CA GLN A 144 3.77 11.63 7.15
C GLN A 144 3.30 10.17 7.01
N CYS A 145 1.98 9.99 7.09
CA CYS A 145 1.35 8.73 6.76
C CYS A 145 0.68 8.84 5.39
N LEU A 146 1.19 8.04 4.46
CA LEU A 146 0.69 7.93 3.10
C LEU A 146 -0.09 6.63 2.97
N ARG A 147 -1.17 6.63 2.19
CA ARG A 147 -1.98 5.43 1.94
C ARG A 147 -2.45 5.40 0.50
N LYS A 148 -2.32 4.25 -0.14
CA LYS A 148 -2.82 4.00 -1.48
C LYS A 148 -3.44 2.62 -1.59
N LYS A 149 -4.65 2.55 -2.14
CA LYS A 149 -5.28 1.29 -2.56
C LYS A 149 -4.52 0.73 -3.76
N VAL A 150 -4.09 -0.53 -3.66
CA VAL A 150 -3.33 -1.24 -4.70
C VAL A 150 -4.05 -2.49 -5.22
N GLY A 151 -5.23 -2.79 -4.68
CA GLY A 151 -6.07 -3.88 -5.17
C GLY A 151 -7.33 -4.10 -4.35
N SER A 152 -8.18 -5.00 -4.84
CA SER A 152 -9.37 -5.49 -4.13
C SER A 152 -9.67 -6.94 -4.51
N SER A 153 -10.19 -7.72 -3.56
CA SER A 153 -10.61 -9.11 -3.73
C SER A 153 -11.52 -9.45 -2.57
N LEU A 154 -12.78 -9.80 -2.79
CA LEU A 154 -13.75 -10.03 -1.70
C LEU A 154 -13.46 -11.37 -1.03
N GLY A 155 -13.00 -11.33 0.23
CA GLY A 155 -12.86 -12.48 1.12
C GLY A 155 -11.92 -13.61 0.69
N GLY A 156 -11.45 -13.65 -0.56
CA GLY A 156 -10.71 -14.80 -1.11
C GLY A 156 -9.20 -14.62 -1.13
N SER A 157 -8.70 -13.40 -1.26
CA SER A 157 -7.27 -13.13 -1.24
C SER A 157 -6.92 -11.71 -0.82
N VAL A 158 -5.71 -11.52 -0.31
CA VAL A 158 -5.08 -10.20 -0.16
C VAL A 158 -4.31 -9.90 -1.46
N PRO A 159 -4.80 -9.00 -2.33
CA PRO A 159 -4.05 -8.60 -3.52
C PRO A 159 -2.83 -7.75 -3.14
N GLY A 160 -1.73 -7.97 -3.85
CA GLY A 160 -0.52 -7.16 -3.81
C GLY A 160 -0.52 -6.07 -4.87
N GLY A 161 0.54 -5.26 -4.89
CA GLY A 161 0.70 -4.19 -5.86
C GLY A 161 1.85 -3.24 -5.54
N CYS A 162 1.94 -2.15 -6.31
CA CYS A 162 2.97 -1.12 -6.14
C CYS A 162 2.36 0.25 -5.82
N TYR A 163 3.06 1.00 -4.98
CA TYR A 163 2.81 2.39 -4.68
C TYR A 163 4.04 3.22 -5.02
N ASP A 164 3.95 3.96 -6.13
CA ASP A 164 4.85 5.06 -6.46
C ASP A 164 4.41 6.35 -5.75
N PHE A 165 5.32 6.99 -5.02
CA PHE A 165 5.04 8.21 -4.28
C PHE A 165 6.29 9.07 -4.08
N LYS A 166 6.06 10.30 -3.60
CA LYS A 166 7.14 11.22 -3.22
C LYS A 166 7.02 11.60 -1.75
N ALA A 167 8.11 11.39 -1.00
CA ALA A 167 8.21 11.77 0.42
C ALA A 167 9.57 12.41 0.71
N CYS A 168 9.60 13.47 1.52
CA CYS A 168 10.79 14.33 1.70
C CYS A 168 11.44 14.80 0.38
N GLY A 169 10.64 15.00 -0.68
CA GLY A 169 11.18 15.37 -1.99
C GLY A 169 11.93 14.25 -2.71
N ARG A 170 11.88 13.01 -2.20
CA ARG A 170 12.51 11.83 -2.79
C ARG A 170 11.45 10.93 -3.42
N ASP A 171 11.63 10.61 -4.70
CA ASP A 171 10.75 9.69 -5.42
C ASP A 171 11.09 8.25 -5.08
N GLN A 172 10.06 7.48 -4.78
CA GLN A 172 10.18 6.14 -4.24
C GLN A 172 9.07 5.25 -4.77
N VAL A 173 9.31 3.94 -4.76
CA VAL A 173 8.27 2.96 -5.00
C VAL A 173 8.38 1.84 -3.98
N ILE A 174 7.24 1.43 -3.45
CA ILE A 174 7.11 0.24 -2.60
C ILE A 174 6.21 -0.74 -3.33
N CYS A 175 6.67 -1.98 -3.45
CA CYS A 175 5.86 -3.05 -4.02
C CYS A 175 5.78 -4.23 -3.05
N VAL A 176 4.58 -4.79 -2.89
CA VAL A 176 4.29 -5.88 -1.95
C VAL A 176 3.65 -7.04 -2.69
N ASP A 177 4.24 -8.22 -2.54
CA ASP A 177 3.76 -9.51 -3.07
C ASP A 177 3.37 -10.41 -1.90
N PRO A 178 2.11 -10.32 -1.43
CA PRO A 178 1.68 -10.95 -0.18
C PRO A 178 1.68 -12.49 -0.28
N GLY A 179 1.34 -13.06 -1.44
CA GLY A 179 1.32 -14.51 -1.65
C GLY A 179 2.71 -15.15 -1.67
N LYS A 180 3.77 -14.37 -1.92
CA LYS A 180 5.17 -14.82 -1.81
C LYS A 180 5.91 -14.24 -0.60
N TYR A 181 5.20 -13.55 0.30
CA TYR A 181 5.76 -12.97 1.52
C TYR A 181 7.01 -12.12 1.27
N ARG A 182 6.97 -11.25 0.25
CA ARG A 182 8.11 -10.41 -0.14
C ARG A 182 7.68 -9.00 -0.51
N ALA A 183 8.55 -8.04 -0.24
CA ALA A 183 8.37 -6.65 -0.66
C ALA A 183 9.70 -6.00 -0.98
N HIS A 184 9.65 -4.88 -1.71
CA HIS A 184 10.83 -4.08 -1.98
C HIS A 184 10.48 -2.60 -1.96
N ARG A 185 11.47 -1.79 -1.59
CA ARG A 185 11.45 -0.34 -1.67
C ARG A 185 12.58 0.10 -2.58
N VAL A 186 12.28 0.87 -3.62
CA VAL A 186 13.30 1.50 -4.47
C VAL A 186 13.32 3.00 -4.18
N TRP A 187 14.49 3.49 -3.82
CA TRP A 187 14.81 4.91 -3.72
C TRP A 187 15.31 5.37 -5.08
N LYS A 188 14.45 6.03 -5.87
CA LYS A 188 14.76 6.36 -7.27
C LYS A 188 15.91 7.36 -7.39
N ASP A 189 16.06 8.23 -6.39
CA ASP A 189 17.14 9.23 -6.31
C ASP A 189 18.54 8.60 -6.18
N LYS A 190 18.65 7.44 -5.52
CA LYS A 190 19.93 6.75 -5.28
C LYS A 190 20.10 5.46 -6.08
N GLY A 191 19.09 5.08 -6.88
CA GLY A 191 19.04 3.77 -7.51
C GLY A 191 19.13 2.60 -6.52
N HIS A 192 18.76 2.80 -5.25
CA HIS A 192 18.94 1.80 -4.19
C HIS A 192 17.66 1.00 -3.99
N LYS A 193 17.75 -0.33 -4.11
CA LYS A 193 16.66 -1.27 -3.84
C LYS A 193 16.93 -1.99 -2.52
N THR A 194 15.96 -1.93 -1.60
CA THR A 194 15.95 -2.72 -0.36
C THR A 194 14.83 -3.75 -0.48
N CYS A 195 15.11 -5.02 -0.19
CA CYS A 195 14.13 -6.09 -0.23
C CYS A 195 13.84 -6.63 1.17
N TYR A 196 12.61 -7.10 1.38
CA TYR A 196 12.10 -7.50 2.67
C TYR A 196 11.43 -8.87 2.56
N LYS A 197 11.68 -9.71 3.56
CA LYS A 197 10.77 -10.80 3.89
C LYS A 197 9.60 -10.21 4.65
N MET A 198 8.38 -10.60 4.26
CA MET A 198 7.15 -10.09 4.86
C MET A 198 6.54 -11.15 5.77
N LYS A 199 5.78 -10.69 6.76
CA LYS A 199 4.93 -11.51 7.62
C LYS A 199 3.49 -11.05 7.47
N ALA A 200 2.55 -12.00 7.50
CA ALA A 200 1.12 -11.70 7.54
C ALA A 200 0.57 -12.00 8.94
N ASP A 201 -0.17 -11.05 9.51
CA ASP A 201 -0.93 -11.21 10.74
C ASP A 201 -2.43 -11.03 10.43
N SER A 202 -3.23 -12.04 10.76
CA SER A 202 -4.69 -11.95 10.67
C SER A 202 -5.24 -11.37 11.96
N LEU A 203 -5.97 -10.25 11.86
CA LEU A 203 -6.61 -9.59 12.99
C LEU A 203 -8.08 -10.00 13.15
N GLY A 204 -8.60 -10.84 12.24
CA GLY A 204 -9.98 -11.29 12.23
C GLY A 204 -10.98 -10.21 11.79
N GLY A 205 -12.23 -10.37 12.22
CA GLY A 205 -13.34 -9.46 11.90
C GLY A 205 -13.98 -8.85 13.14
N CYS A 206 -14.81 -7.83 12.93
CA CYS A 206 -15.62 -7.17 13.95
C CYS A 206 -16.75 -6.36 13.28
N GLY A 207 -18.00 -6.55 13.73
CA GLY A 207 -19.15 -5.87 13.17
C GLY A 207 -19.27 -6.01 11.65
N PHE A 208 -19.18 -4.88 10.94
CA PHE A 208 -19.21 -4.84 9.46
C PHE A 208 -17.87 -5.20 8.81
N VAL A 209 -16.76 -5.18 9.54
CA VAL A 209 -15.46 -5.66 9.06
C VAL A 209 -15.44 -7.18 9.18
N LYS A 210 -15.32 -7.86 8.04
CA LYS A 210 -15.41 -9.32 7.98
C LYS A 210 -14.05 -9.98 8.02
N SER A 211 -13.02 -9.32 7.50
CA SER A 211 -11.64 -9.76 7.68
C SER A 211 -10.69 -8.56 7.62
N ARG A 212 -9.60 -8.64 8.39
CA ARG A 212 -8.51 -7.69 8.41
C ARG A 212 -7.19 -8.44 8.49
N ILE A 213 -6.31 -8.21 7.53
CA ILE A 213 -4.98 -8.83 7.46
C ILE A 213 -3.95 -7.74 7.24
N ILE A 214 -2.85 -7.79 7.98
CA ILE A 214 -1.71 -6.88 7.81
C ILE A 214 -0.52 -7.70 7.31
N VAL A 215 0.07 -7.26 6.21
CA VAL A 215 1.33 -7.80 5.68
C VAL A 215 2.41 -6.76 5.87
N HIS A 216 3.37 -7.01 6.76
CA HIS A 216 4.40 -6.05 7.15
C HIS A 216 5.81 -6.64 7.01
N PRO A 217 6.86 -5.81 6.89
CA PRO A 217 8.25 -6.28 6.88
C PRO A 217 8.62 -6.99 8.18
N GLU A 218 9.28 -8.14 8.06
CA GLU A 218 9.87 -8.88 9.18
C GLU A 218 11.37 -8.60 9.27
N ASN A 219 12.09 -8.73 8.16
CA ASN A 219 13.51 -8.45 8.06
C ASN A 219 13.94 -8.09 6.63
N GLU A 220 15.04 -7.35 6.51
CA GLU A 220 15.69 -7.11 5.22
C GLU A 220 16.35 -8.40 4.70
N VAL A 221 16.31 -8.60 3.39
CA VAL A 221 16.87 -9.77 2.70
C VAL A 221 17.55 -9.35 1.39
N PRO A 222 18.47 -10.16 0.83
CA PRO A 222 19.00 -9.93 -0.50
C PRO A 222 17.90 -9.83 -1.56
N CYS A 223 18.07 -8.90 -2.51
CA CYS A 223 17.14 -8.71 -3.61
C CYS A 223 17.33 -9.75 -4.71
N ASN A 224 16.61 -10.87 -4.57
CA ASN A 224 16.65 -11.98 -5.54
C ASN A 224 15.42 -12.02 -6.46
N TRP A 225 14.69 -10.90 -6.54
CA TRP A 225 13.46 -10.73 -7.31
C TRP A 225 13.39 -9.32 -7.88
#